data_AF-A0AAV2LX44-F1
#
_entry.id   AF-A0AAV2LX44-F1
#
_cell.length_a   1.000
_cell.length_b   1.000
_cell.length_c   1.000
_cell.angle_alpha   90.00
_cell.angle_beta   90.00
_cell.angle_gamma   90.00
#
_symmetry.space_group_name_H-M   'P 1'
#
loop_
_entity.id
_entity.type
_entity.pdbx_description
1 polymer ?
#
loop_
_entity_poly.entity_id
_entity_poly.type
_entity_poly.pdbx_seq_one_letter_code
_entity_poly.pdbx_strand_id
1 'polypeptide(L)'
;MQECHQFVFPGQEPLTKKGHLDPIDISVASRGSNKKVTLIKNLELYGLDPTVVSTALQRRVQASAVLQPLPGAKDRVIVQVQGNQIHHVGNLLLDHYKVPRKFIQGLEKAQKGGKKK
;
A
#
# COMPACT_ATOMS: atom_id res chain seq x y z
N MET A 1 -1.98 18.95 22.64
CA MET A 1 -0.78 18.11 22.47
C MET A 1 -0.85 17.53 21.07
N GLN A 2 0.12 17.80 20.19
CA GLN A 2 0.12 17.24 18.82
C GLN A 2 0.73 15.83 18.85
N GLU A 3 -0.02 14.86 18.33
CA GLU A 3 0.42 13.47 18.20
C GLU A 3 1.60 13.40 17.22
N CYS A 4 2.76 12.92 17.70
CA CYS A 4 3.97 12.77 16.92
C CYS A 4 4.29 11.29 16.86
N HIS A 5 4.34 10.74 15.64
CA HIS A 5 4.69 9.35 15.43
C HIS A 5 6.02 9.25 14.72
N GLN A 6 6.94 8.48 15.32
CA GLN A 6 8.24 8.20 14.76
C GLN A 6 8.26 6.76 14.25
N PHE A 7 8.53 6.58 12.96
CA PHE A 7 8.78 5.28 12.37
C PHE A 7 10.28 5.07 12.25
N VAL A 8 10.75 3.92 12.72
CA VAL A 8 12.12 3.47 12.50
C VAL A 8 12.04 2.22 11.63
N PHE A 9 12.38 2.36 10.35
CA PHE A 9 12.55 1.21 9.47
C PHE A 9 13.99 0.72 9.55
N PRO A 10 14.24 -0.59 9.62
CA PRO A 10 15.60 -1.12 9.68
C PRO A 10 16.38 -0.71 8.42
N GLY A 11 17.39 0.15 8.60
CA GLY A 11 18.24 0.67 7.51
C GLY A 11 17.80 2.01 6.90
N GLN A 12 16.79 2.68 7.45
CA GLN A 12 16.35 4.01 7.01
C GLN A 12 16.31 5.02 8.17
N GLU A 13 16.41 6.31 7.83
CA GLU A 13 16.32 7.39 8.80
C GLU A 13 14.96 7.40 9.51
N PRO A 14 14.91 7.74 10.81
CA PRO A 14 13.65 7.78 11.55
C PRO A 14 12.68 8.80 10.94
N LEU A 15 11.60 8.32 10.33
CA LEU A 15 10.57 9.18 9.76
C LEU A 15 9.69 9.71 10.89
N THR A 16 9.95 10.95 11.30
CA THR A 16 9.11 11.65 12.28
C THR A 16 7.98 12.36 11.55
N LYS A 17 6.77 11.81 11.60
CA LYS A 17 5.56 12.46 11.07
C LYS A 17 4.73 13.01 12.22
N LYS A 18 4.52 14.33 12.18
CA LYS A 18 3.63 15.05 13.09
C LYS A 18 2.21 15.01 12.52
N GLY A 19 1.23 14.64 13.33
CA GLY A 19 -0.18 14.57 12.94
C GLY A 19 -0.76 13.16 12.86
N HIS A 20 -2.04 13.09 12.47
CA HIS A 20 -2.77 11.83 12.37
C HIS A 20 -2.20 10.95 11.27
N LEU A 21 -1.78 9.73 11.63
CA LEU A 21 -1.32 8.75 10.67
C LEU A 21 -2.51 8.02 10.06
N ASP A 22 -2.87 8.40 8.84
CA ASP A 22 -3.83 7.62 8.07
C ASP A 22 -3.23 6.24 7.73
N PRO A 23 -3.97 5.14 7.92
CA PRO A 23 -3.53 3.81 7.51
C PRO A 23 -3.37 3.70 5.98
N ILE A 24 -2.57 2.72 5.54
CA ILE A 24 -2.46 2.31 4.14
C ILE A 24 -3.79 1.67 3.72
N ASP A 25 -4.57 2.36 2.89
CA ASP A 25 -5.81 1.80 2.34
C ASP A 25 -5.51 0.99 1.08
N ILE A 26 -5.95 -0.28 1.10
CA ILE A 26 -5.91 -1.17 -0.05
C ILE A 26 -7.33 -1.48 -0.49
N SER A 27 -7.71 -0.99 -1.66
CA SER A 27 -9.06 -1.16 -2.19
C SER A 27 -9.02 -1.81 -3.57
N VAL A 28 -10.04 -2.59 -3.92
CA VAL A 28 -10.20 -3.13 -5.28
C VAL A 28 -11.35 -2.42 -5.96
N ALA A 29 -11.07 -1.81 -7.11
CA ALA A 29 -12.06 -1.21 -7.98
C ALA A 29 -12.27 -2.07 -9.24
N SER A 30 -13.43 -1.99 -9.87
CA SER A 30 -13.72 -2.64 -11.15
C SER A 30 -13.68 -1.61 -12.27
N ARG A 31 -12.86 -1.83 -13.30
CA ARG A 31 -12.64 -0.94 -14.44
C ARG A 31 -13.27 -1.54 -15.70
N GLY A 32 -14.59 -1.73 -15.69
CA GLY A 32 -15.38 -2.24 -16.82
C GLY A 32 -15.09 -3.70 -17.18
N SER A 33 -16.10 -4.41 -17.71
CA SER A 33 -15.97 -5.81 -18.19
C SER A 33 -15.22 -6.76 -17.23
N ASN A 34 -15.66 -6.83 -15.96
CA ASN A 34 -15.09 -7.65 -14.88
C ASN A 34 -13.57 -7.44 -14.59
N LYS A 35 -12.93 -6.43 -15.19
CA LYS A 35 -11.52 -6.13 -14.92
C LYS A 35 -11.39 -5.50 -13.54
N LYS A 36 -10.71 -6.18 -12.63
CA LYS A 36 -10.38 -5.64 -11.31
C LYS A 36 -9.06 -4.89 -11.36
N VAL A 37 -8.94 -3.84 -10.56
CA VAL A 37 -7.71 -3.10 -10.31
C VAL A 37 -7.57 -2.89 -8.81
N THR A 38 -6.37 -3.08 -8.29
CA THR A 38 -6.05 -2.85 -6.88
C THR A 38 -5.46 -1.45 -6.74
N LEU A 39 -6.03 -0.64 -5.87
CA LEU A 39 -5.63 0.71 -5.54
C LEU A 39 -5.00 0.71 -4.15
N ILE A 40 -3.81 1.29 -4.04
CA ILE A 40 -3.05 1.38 -2.79
C ILE A 40 -2.81 2.86 -2.53
N LYS A 41 -3.22 3.34 -1.36
CA LYS A 41 -3.09 4.76 -0.97
C LYS A 41 -2.19 4.89 0.25
N ASN A 42 -1.70 6.12 0.46
CA ASN A 42 -1.01 6.53 1.68
C ASN A 42 0.33 5.82 1.95
N LEU A 43 0.98 5.30 0.91
CA LEU A 43 2.32 4.68 1.03
C LEU A 43 3.37 5.67 1.53
N GLU A 44 3.30 6.92 1.07
CA GLU A 44 4.24 8.00 1.41
C GLU A 44 4.22 8.38 2.90
N LEU A 45 3.13 8.10 3.62
CA LEU A 45 3.05 8.34 5.06
C LEU A 45 3.99 7.43 5.86
N TYR A 46 4.31 6.27 5.29
CA TYR A 46 5.21 5.28 5.87
C TYR A 46 6.62 5.39 5.29
N GLY A 47 6.95 6.47 4.58
CA GLY A 47 8.26 6.65 3.94
C GLY A 47 8.50 5.68 2.78
N LEU A 48 7.43 5.05 2.27
CA LEU A 48 7.51 4.14 1.13
C LEU A 48 7.41 4.93 -0.16
N ASP A 49 8.43 4.80 -1.00
CA ASP A 49 8.41 5.42 -2.32
C ASP A 49 7.43 4.68 -3.24
N PRO A 50 6.39 5.36 -3.77
CA PRO A 50 5.36 4.71 -4.58
C PRO A 50 5.93 4.16 -5.90
N THR A 51 7.00 4.74 -6.44
CA THR A 51 7.67 4.28 -7.66
C THR A 51 8.41 2.98 -7.42
N VAL A 52 9.11 2.86 -6.29
CA VAL A 52 9.79 1.63 -5.88
C VAL A 52 8.78 0.53 -5.60
N VAL A 53 7.73 0.83 -4.84
CA VAL A 53 6.66 -0.12 -4.51
C VAL A 53 5.94 -0.60 -5.76
N SER A 54 5.60 0.30 -6.70
CA SER A 54 4.93 -0.06 -7.94
C SER A 54 5.79 -0.98 -8.82
N THR A 55 7.10 -0.68 -8.94
CA THR A 55 8.05 -1.53 -9.68
C THR A 55 8.22 -2.90 -9.02
N ALA A 56 8.33 -2.94 -7.69
CA ALA A 56 8.43 -4.19 -6.94
C ALA A 56 7.17 -5.06 -7.10
N LEU A 57 5.99 -4.43 -7.04
CA LEU A 57 4.70 -5.11 -7.29
C LEU A 57 4.59 -5.59 -8.73
N GLN A 58 4.97 -4.78 -9.71
CA GLN A 58 4.94 -5.17 -11.12
C GLN A 58 5.79 -6.43 -11.38
N ARG A 59 7.00 -6.51 -10.79
CA ARG A 59 7.85 -7.69 -10.90
C ARG A 59 7.27 -8.90 -10.16
N ARG A 60 6.72 -8.69 -8.96
CA ARG A 60 6.23 -9.78 -8.09
C ARG A 60 4.91 -10.38 -8.57
N VAL A 61 4.06 -9.54 -9.16
CA VAL A 61 2.70 -9.89 -9.59
C VAL A 61 2.64 -10.15 -11.11
N GLN A 62 3.68 -9.78 -11.85
CA GLN A 62 3.71 -9.82 -13.31
C GLN A 62 2.53 -9.07 -13.94
N ALA A 63 2.15 -7.95 -13.33
CA ALA A 63 1.02 -7.13 -13.73
C ALA A 63 1.44 -5.67 -13.90
N SER A 64 0.75 -4.94 -14.77
CA SER A 64 1.00 -3.52 -14.95
C SER A 64 0.60 -2.74 -13.69
N ALA A 65 1.50 -1.85 -13.26
CA ALA A 65 1.27 -0.88 -12.20
C ALA A 65 1.35 0.54 -12.77
N VAL A 66 0.48 1.43 -12.29
CA VAL A 66 0.37 2.82 -12.70
C VAL A 66 0.30 3.70 -11.46
N LEU A 67 1.04 4.80 -11.47
CA LEU A 67 0.98 5.82 -10.43
C LEU A 67 -0.06 6.87 -10.81
N GLN A 68 -1.01 7.13 -9.92
CA GLN A 68 -2.02 8.16 -10.10
C GLN A 68 -1.98 9.16 -8.94
N PRO A 69 -1.94 10.48 -9.18
CA PRO A 69 -2.02 11.45 -8.10
C PRO A 69 -3.37 11.32 -7.37
N LEU A 70 -3.37 11.36 -6.04
CA LEU A 70 -4.57 11.29 -5.22
C LEU A 70 -5.31 12.64 -5.26
N PRO A 71 -6.54 12.71 -5.79
CA PRO A 71 -7.31 13.95 -5.76
C PRO A 71 -7.63 14.33 -4.30
N GLY A 72 -7.25 15.54 -3.89
CA GLY A 72 -7.56 16.09 -2.58
C GLY A 72 -6.41 16.11 -1.57
N ALA A 73 -5.25 15.53 -1.87
CA ALA A 73 -4.06 15.64 -1.01
C ALA A 73 -2.83 16.04 -1.83
N LYS A 74 -2.15 17.11 -1.40
CA LYS A 74 -0.88 17.55 -1.97
C LYS A 74 0.16 16.47 -1.67
N ASP A 75 0.85 15.98 -2.69
CA ASP A 75 1.94 15.00 -2.56
C ASP A 75 1.50 13.60 -2.09
N ARG A 76 0.28 13.18 -2.40
CA ARG A 76 -0.13 11.77 -2.21
C ARG A 76 -0.35 11.09 -3.56
N VAL A 77 0.20 9.89 -3.72
CA VAL A 77 0.08 9.06 -4.92
C VAL A 77 -0.65 7.76 -4.59
N ILE A 78 -1.52 7.37 -5.52
CA ILE A 78 -2.21 6.08 -5.56
C ILE A 78 -1.42 5.16 -6.49
N VAL A 79 -1.02 3.99 -5.99
CA VAL A 79 -0.49 2.93 -6.83
C VAL A 79 -1.65 2.05 -7.29
N GLN A 80 -1.89 2.02 -8.60
CA GLN A 80 -2.90 1.19 -9.23
C GLN A 80 -2.25 -0.02 -9.90
N VAL A 81 -2.63 -1.23 -9.51
CA VAL A 81 -2.14 -2.48 -10.09
C VAL A 81 -3.28 -3.23 -10.78
N GLN A 82 -3.02 -3.80 -11.95
CA GLN A 82 -4.00 -4.62 -12.66
C GLN A 82 -4.30 -5.94 -11.91
N GLY A 83 -5.59 -6.30 -11.84
CA GLY A 83 -6.08 -7.48 -11.13
C GLY A 83 -6.41 -7.25 -9.65
N ASN A 84 -6.84 -8.32 -8.98
CA ASN A 84 -7.02 -8.33 -7.52
C ASN A 84 -5.75 -8.85 -6.86
N GLN A 85 -4.96 -7.95 -6.27
CA GLN A 85 -3.61 -8.22 -5.79
C GLN A 85 -3.42 -7.94 -4.31
N ILE A 86 -4.52 -7.84 -3.54
CA ILE A 86 -4.47 -7.48 -2.12
C ILE A 86 -3.53 -8.40 -1.32
N HIS A 87 -3.49 -9.70 -1.63
CA HIS A 87 -2.57 -10.65 -0.97
C HIS A 87 -1.10 -10.33 -1.21
N HIS A 88 -0.74 -10.07 -2.47
CA HIS A 88 0.65 -9.78 -2.84
C HIS A 88 1.11 -8.45 -2.25
N VAL A 89 0.24 -7.45 -2.27
CA VAL A 89 0.48 -6.14 -1.64
C VAL A 89 0.63 -6.28 -0.13
N GLY A 90 -0.29 -7.01 0.51
CA GLY A 90 -0.24 -7.28 1.95
C GLY A 90 1.04 -7.99 2.36
N ASN A 91 1.43 -9.01 1.62
CA ASN A 91 2.67 -9.74 1.88
C ASN A 91 3.90 -8.83 1.69
N LEU A 92 3.93 -8.00 0.65
CA LEU A 92 5.03 -7.06 0.44
C LEU A 92 5.16 -6.05 1.59
N LEU A 93 4.04 -5.47 2.04
CA LEU A 93 4.01 -4.50 3.13
C LEU A 93 4.41 -5.13 4.47
N LEU A 94 3.95 -6.35 4.74
CA LEU A 94 4.20 -7.05 6.00
C LEU A 94 5.58 -7.70 6.07
N ASP A 95 6.02 -8.31 4.98
CA ASP A 95 7.25 -9.10 4.95
C ASP A 95 8.47 -8.24 4.64
N HIS A 96 8.36 -7.38 3.62
CA HIS A 96 9.47 -6.58 3.10
C HIS A 96 9.61 -5.26 3.86
N TYR A 97 8.50 -4.56 4.06
CA TYR A 97 8.49 -3.24 4.71
C TYR A 97 8.16 -3.30 6.21
N LYS A 98 7.86 -4.48 6.75
CA LYS A 98 7.53 -4.73 8.17
C LYS A 98 6.46 -3.77 8.72
N VAL A 99 5.53 -3.32 7.87
CA VAL A 99 4.46 -2.40 8.28
C VAL A 99 3.46 -3.17 9.16
N PRO A 100 3.14 -2.68 10.37
CA PRO A 100 2.20 -3.38 11.25
C PRO A 100 0.80 -3.45 10.62
N ARG A 101 0.13 -4.60 10.70
CA ARG A 101 -1.25 -4.79 10.17
C ARG A 101 -2.27 -3.78 10.71
N LYS A 102 -2.03 -3.23 11.90
CA LYS A 102 -2.88 -2.17 12.49
C LYS A 102 -2.98 -0.92 11.61
N PHE A 103 -1.97 -0.70 10.78
CA PHE A 103 -1.83 0.44 9.89
C PHE A 103 -2.18 0.11 8.43
N ILE A 104 -2.76 -1.05 8.16
CA ILE A 104 -3.14 -1.47 6.81
C ILE A 104 -4.63 -1.79 6.80
N GLN A 105 -5.40 -1.02 6.02
CA GLN A 105 -6.83 -1.21 5.81
C GLN A 105 -7.10 -1.93 4.48
N GLY A 106 -8.19 -2.70 4.44
CA GLY A 106 -8.63 -3.40 3.22
C GLY A 106 -7.96 -4.74 2.94
N LEU A 107 -7.03 -5.21 3.79
CA LEU A 107 -6.52 -6.58 3.75
C LEU A 107 -7.62 -7.65 3.88
N GLU A 108 -8.74 -7.32 4.52
CA GLU A 108 -9.92 -8.20 4.64
C GLU A 108 -10.59 -8.49 3.29
N LYS A 109 -10.45 -7.58 2.31
CA LYS A 109 -11.00 -7.74 0.96
C LYS A 109 -10.16 -8.67 0.10
N ALA A 110 -9.02 -9.14 0.62
CA ALA A 110 -8.19 -10.11 -0.06
C ALA A 110 -8.98 -11.42 -0.25
N GLN A 111 -9.14 -11.88 -1.50
CA GLN A 111 -9.83 -13.14 -1.81
C GLN A 111 -9.09 -14.31 -1.19
N LYS A 112 -9.44 -14.71 0.05
CA LYS A 112 -8.84 -15.79 0.87
C LYS A 112 -7.82 -16.67 0.11
N GLY A 113 -6.55 -16.27 0.13
CA GLY A 113 -5.45 -17.18 -0.13
C GLY A 113 -5.41 -18.10 1.09
N GLY A 114 -5.78 -19.36 0.89
CA GLY A 114 -6.00 -20.31 1.97
C GLY A 114 -4.83 -20.35 2.96
N LYS A 115 -5.16 -20.37 4.25
CA LYS A 115 -4.33 -21.06 5.24
C LYS A 115 -4.08 -22.46 4.68
N LYS A 116 -2.90 -22.73 4.10
CA LYS A 116 -2.44 -24.11 3.96
C LYS A 116 -2.15 -24.62 5.36
N LYS A 117 -2.82 -25.73 5.70
CA LYS A 117 -2.56 -26.57 6.87
C LYS A 117 -1.12 -27.06 6.86
#